data_AF-A0A9E5QVK7-F1
#
_entry.id   AF-A0A9E5QVK7-F1
#
_cell.length_a   1.000
_cell.length_b   1.000
_cell.length_c   1.000
_cell.angle_alpha   90.00
_cell.angle_beta   90.00
_cell.angle_gamma   90.00
#
_symmetry.space_group_name_H-M   'P 1'
#
loop_
_entity.id
_entity.type
_entity.pdbx_description
1 polymer ?
#
loop_
_entity_poly.entity_id
_entity_poly.type
_entity_poly.pdbx_seq_one_letter_code
_entity_poly.pdbx_strand_id
1 'polypeptide(L)'
;MNSRFIAYLNYPARWGVSSRLHPAIQKHVILCNLMSWVIVHFNTAYLLYDAFYFGLALRSLTSALIILLPLGCLWLNRQGYTFVSRLLSSFMYAALVFFYGLLIKFFVHPPDLIHYLSPRIPLIMFVFFPFLFLDFNRERAAFWGAYLLNIAYVVLYDPLHTLLGIDMAHFGLYLKNYGVMTQNSITFLINISMSFAFLLELNRRYERRIRKLNKKLRKKNARIFTQNETLTLQKEEILALNNHLEAMVEERTQKLSERNQQLADYAFWNAHKLRAPVASILGLFEVMQLEENRVGYPQDTLMLHLFNTVKALDQVIKHMQVLVEEES
;
A
#
# COMPACT_ATOMS: atom_id res chain seq x y z
N MET A 1 -7.68 -18.17 16.05
CA MET A 1 -6.39 -18.89 15.98
C MET A 1 -5.34 -18.08 16.72
N ASN A 2 -4.64 -18.72 17.67
CA ASN A 2 -3.77 -18.04 18.65
C ASN A 2 -2.54 -17.40 17.97
N SER A 3 -2.29 -16.10 18.18
CA SER A 3 -1.17 -15.35 17.58
C SER A 3 0.20 -16.05 17.79
N ARG A 4 0.38 -16.70 18.95
CA ARG A 4 1.58 -17.47 19.31
C ARG A 4 1.82 -18.69 18.41
N PHE A 5 0.76 -19.37 17.96
CA PHE A 5 0.89 -20.55 17.10
C PHE A 5 1.35 -20.19 15.68
N ILE A 6 0.84 -19.07 15.15
CA ILE A 6 1.27 -18.54 13.85
C ILE A 6 2.72 -18.05 13.92
N ALA A 7 3.11 -17.42 15.03
CA ALA A 7 4.51 -17.00 15.25
C ALA A 7 5.47 -18.21 15.29
N TYR A 8 5.07 -19.30 15.95
CA TYR A 8 5.85 -20.54 16.02
C TYR A 8 6.04 -21.20 14.66
N LEU A 9 4.96 -21.37 13.88
CA LEU A 9 5.05 -21.96 12.54
C LEU A 9 5.94 -21.14 11.60
N ASN A 10 5.99 -19.82 11.79
CA ASN A 10 6.81 -18.93 10.99
C ASN A 10 8.26 -18.76 11.49
N TYR A 11 8.64 -19.40 12.60
CA TYR A 11 9.95 -19.23 13.21
C TYR A 11 11.13 -19.54 12.24
N PRO A 12 11.17 -20.71 11.56
CA PRO A 12 12.23 -20.99 10.60
C PRO A 12 12.01 -20.33 9.23
N ALA A 13 10.86 -19.71 8.98
CA ALA A 13 10.45 -19.26 7.64
C ALA A 13 11.49 -18.34 6.98
N ARG A 14 12.12 -17.46 7.78
CA ARG A 14 13.08 -16.47 7.29
C ARG A 14 14.54 -16.95 7.29
N TRP A 15 14.83 -18.19 7.67
CA TRP A 15 16.21 -18.70 7.65
C TRP A 15 16.75 -18.74 6.21
N GLY A 16 17.92 -18.12 6.01
CA GLY A 16 18.54 -17.99 4.68
C GLY A 16 17.92 -16.93 3.77
N VAL A 17 16.90 -16.20 4.22
CA VAL A 17 16.27 -15.12 3.43
C VAL A 17 17.02 -13.82 3.65
N SER A 18 17.71 -13.33 2.62
CA SER A 18 18.40 -12.03 2.63
C SER A 18 17.78 -11.06 1.62
N SER A 19 17.90 -9.76 1.88
CA SER A 19 17.45 -8.69 0.97
C SER A 19 18.17 -8.70 -0.39
N ARG A 20 19.33 -9.35 -0.48
CA ARG A 20 20.10 -9.54 -1.72
C ARG A 20 19.46 -10.55 -2.67
N LEU A 21 18.66 -11.50 -2.15
CA LEU A 21 17.98 -12.49 -2.97
C LEU A 21 16.82 -11.87 -3.75
N HIS A 22 16.61 -12.33 -4.98
CA HIS A 22 15.46 -11.92 -5.77
C HIS A 22 14.15 -12.34 -5.07
N PRO A 23 13.08 -11.51 -5.06
CA PRO A 23 11.84 -11.80 -4.33
C PRO A 23 11.21 -13.17 -4.66
N ALA A 24 11.33 -13.63 -5.90
CA ALA A 24 10.86 -14.95 -6.30
C ALA A 24 11.62 -16.08 -5.58
N ILE A 25 12.95 -15.97 -5.45
CA ILE A 25 13.77 -16.96 -4.74
C ILE A 25 13.47 -16.93 -3.24
N GLN A 26 13.31 -15.73 -2.66
CA GLN A 26 12.93 -15.59 -1.26
C GLN A 26 11.64 -16.36 -0.94
N LYS A 27 10.62 -16.26 -1.81
CA LYS A 27 9.37 -17.01 -1.69
C LYS A 27 9.61 -18.52 -1.66
N HIS A 28 10.44 -19.05 -2.56
CA HIS A 28 10.75 -20.49 -2.61
C HIS A 28 11.54 -20.97 -1.40
N VAL A 29 12.46 -20.16 -0.86
CA VAL A 29 13.19 -20.47 0.39
C VAL A 29 12.24 -20.51 1.58
N ILE A 30 11.34 -19.53 1.69
CA ILE A 30 10.32 -19.48 2.75
C ILE A 30 9.42 -20.72 2.67
N LEU A 31 8.95 -21.08 1.48
CA LEU A 31 8.12 -22.28 1.28
C LEU A 31 8.88 -23.57 1.63
N CYS A 32 10.16 -23.67 1.27
CA CYS A 32 11.01 -24.80 1.64
C CYS A 32 11.15 -24.94 3.16
N ASN A 33 11.40 -23.82 3.86
CA ASN A 33 11.52 -23.82 5.32
C ASN A 33 10.20 -24.21 6.01
N LEU A 34 9.10 -23.60 5.58
CA LEU A 34 7.77 -23.88 6.15
C LEU A 34 7.37 -25.35 5.91
N MET A 35 7.55 -25.85 4.69
CA MET A 35 7.21 -27.24 4.39
C MET A 35 8.10 -28.21 5.16
N SER A 36 9.41 -27.97 5.23
CA SER A 36 10.34 -28.78 6.04
C SER A 36 9.93 -28.80 7.50
N TRP A 37 9.51 -27.66 8.05
CA TRP A 37 9.05 -27.55 9.44
C TRP A 37 7.76 -28.33 9.69
N VAL A 38 6.79 -28.23 8.78
CA VAL A 38 5.54 -29.02 8.85
C VAL A 38 5.84 -30.51 8.76
N ILE A 39 6.72 -30.93 7.85
CA ILE A 39 7.13 -32.32 7.70
C ILE A 39 7.79 -32.84 8.97
N VAL A 40 8.67 -32.06 9.63
CA VAL A 40 9.27 -32.43 10.92
C VAL A 40 8.18 -32.69 11.96
N HIS A 41 7.22 -31.78 12.12
CA HIS A 41 6.18 -31.93 13.15
C HIS A 41 5.29 -33.14 12.89
N PHE A 42 4.87 -33.31 11.64
CA PHE A 42 4.01 -34.41 11.24
C PHE A 42 4.71 -35.76 11.46
N ASN A 43 5.98 -35.89 11.02
CA ASN A 43 6.72 -37.13 11.19
C ASN A 43 7.15 -37.39 12.64
N THR A 44 7.44 -36.34 13.43
CA THR A 44 7.69 -36.50 14.88
C THR A 44 6.43 -37.00 15.60
N ALA A 45 5.25 -36.44 15.29
CA ALA A 45 4.00 -36.93 15.85
C ALA A 45 3.73 -38.39 15.45
N TYR A 46 3.98 -38.74 14.18
CA TYR A 46 3.88 -40.11 13.69
C TYR A 46 4.87 -41.06 14.39
N LEU A 47 6.12 -40.64 14.59
CA LEU A 47 7.14 -41.41 15.30
C LEU A 47 6.75 -41.65 16.77
N LEU A 48 6.21 -40.65 17.46
CA LEU A 48 5.73 -40.79 18.83
C LEU A 48 4.54 -41.76 18.92
N TYR A 49 3.62 -41.67 17.96
CA TYR A 49 2.50 -42.60 17.84
C TYR A 49 3.00 -44.04 17.61
N ASP A 50 3.89 -44.24 16.64
CA ASP A 50 4.47 -45.55 16.33
C ASP A 50 5.23 -46.14 17.53
N ALA A 51 6.06 -45.33 18.20
CA ALA A 51 6.79 -45.74 19.39
C ALA A 51 5.88 -46.12 20.56
N PHE A 52 4.73 -45.46 20.73
CA PHE A 52 3.78 -45.75 21.79
C PHE A 52 3.01 -47.06 21.55
N TYR A 53 2.57 -47.32 20.32
CA TYR A 53 1.73 -48.47 20.00
C TYR A 53 2.51 -49.74 19.63
N PHE A 54 3.64 -49.60 18.92
CA PHE A 54 4.38 -50.72 18.35
C PHE A 54 5.80 -50.88 18.94
N GLY A 55 6.23 -49.95 19.80
CA GLY A 55 7.58 -49.91 20.35
C GLY A 55 8.62 -49.38 19.36
N LEU A 56 9.88 -49.34 19.78
CA LEU A 56 11.01 -48.92 18.93
C LEU A 56 11.40 -50.05 17.97
N ALA A 57 10.85 -50.02 16.76
CA ALA A 57 11.11 -51.01 15.71
C ALA A 57 11.98 -50.42 14.58
N LEU A 58 12.34 -51.27 13.60
CA LEU A 58 13.02 -50.85 12.36
C LEU A 58 12.23 -49.75 11.61
N ARG A 59 10.90 -49.75 11.73
CA ARG A 59 9.99 -48.73 11.18
C ARG A 59 10.21 -47.35 11.81
N SER A 60 10.56 -47.31 13.10
CA SER A 60 10.85 -46.09 13.83
C SER A 60 12.18 -45.46 13.39
N LEU A 61 13.16 -46.28 12.99
CA LEU A 61 14.43 -45.82 12.40
C LEU A 61 14.23 -45.13 11.05
N THR A 62 13.35 -45.65 10.19
CA THR A 62 13.04 -45.03 8.89
C THR A 62 12.31 -43.71 9.06
N SER A 63 11.40 -43.61 10.03
CA SER A 63 10.73 -42.35 10.40
C SER A 63 11.73 -41.32 10.93
N ALA A 64 12.72 -41.75 11.72
CA ALA A 64 13.80 -40.87 12.19
C ALA A 64 14.65 -40.31 11.04
N LEU A 65 15.01 -41.15 10.04
CA LEU A 65 15.72 -40.70 8.84
C LEU A 65 14.92 -39.66 8.04
N ILE A 66 13.60 -39.85 7.92
CA ILE A 66 12.69 -38.90 7.26
C ILE A 66 12.63 -37.55 8.00
N ILE A 67 12.84 -37.52 9.32
CA ILE A 67 12.89 -36.29 10.13
C ILE A 67 14.26 -35.59 10.01
N LEU A 68 15.36 -36.35 9.94
CA LEU A 68 16.71 -35.78 9.83
C LEU A 68 16.89 -34.97 8.54
N LEU A 69 16.25 -35.39 7.45
CA LEU A 69 16.35 -34.73 6.15
C LEU A 69 15.83 -33.27 6.13
N PRO A 70 14.58 -32.98 6.55
CA PRO A 70 14.10 -31.60 6.66
C PRO A 70 14.88 -30.77 7.67
N LEU A 71 15.35 -31.37 8.77
CA LEU A 71 16.22 -30.68 9.73
C LEU A 71 17.54 -30.26 9.09
N GLY A 72 18.15 -31.16 8.30
CA GLY A 72 19.34 -30.87 7.49
C GLY A 72 19.08 -29.75 6.48
N CYS A 73 17.93 -29.75 5.81
CA CYS A 73 17.53 -28.69 4.88
C CYS A 73 17.37 -27.33 5.59
N LEU A 74 16.70 -27.30 6.74
CA LEU A 74 16.56 -26.11 7.57
C LEU A 74 17.93 -25.58 8.03
N TRP A 75 18.83 -26.47 8.43
CA TRP A 75 20.18 -26.12 8.82
C TRP A 75 20.97 -25.54 7.63
N LEU A 76 20.90 -26.16 6.44
CA LEU A 76 21.54 -25.64 5.22
C LEU A 76 21.01 -24.25 4.83
N ASN A 77 19.69 -24.05 4.93
CA ASN A 77 19.08 -22.74 4.70
C ASN A 77 19.59 -21.70 5.70
N ARG A 78 19.72 -22.06 6.99
CA ARG A 78 20.30 -21.19 8.01
C ARG A 78 21.75 -20.79 7.70
N GLN A 79 22.54 -21.70 7.12
CA GLN A 79 23.92 -21.43 6.69
C GLN A 79 24.03 -20.66 5.36
N GLY A 80 22.90 -20.36 4.71
CA GLY A 80 22.86 -19.62 3.44
C GLY A 80 22.96 -20.50 2.18
N TYR A 81 23.10 -21.82 2.31
CA TYR A 81 23.11 -22.78 1.19
C TYR A 81 21.69 -23.06 0.66
N THR A 82 20.97 -22.00 0.33
CA THR A 82 19.54 -22.03 0.01
C THR A 82 19.21 -22.75 -1.30
N PHE A 83 20.13 -22.75 -2.27
CA PHE A 83 19.95 -23.52 -3.50
C PHE A 83 20.05 -25.03 -3.24
N VAL A 84 21.11 -25.46 -2.55
CA VAL A 84 21.37 -26.88 -2.25
C VAL A 84 20.25 -27.47 -1.41
N SER A 85 19.81 -26.77 -0.36
CA SER A 85 18.68 -27.22 0.46
C SER A 85 17.42 -27.44 -0.37
N ARG A 86 17.06 -26.49 -1.25
CA ARG A 86 15.86 -26.59 -2.09
C ARG A 86 15.97 -27.71 -3.11
N LEU A 87 17.17 -27.91 -3.68
CA LEU A 87 17.44 -29.00 -4.60
C LEU A 87 17.31 -30.36 -3.89
N LEU A 88 17.96 -30.56 -2.75
CA LEU A 88 17.85 -31.80 -1.97
C LEU A 88 16.41 -32.08 -1.55
N SER A 89 15.71 -31.06 -1.05
CA SER A 89 14.29 -31.15 -0.68
C SER A 89 13.40 -31.53 -1.87
N SER A 90 13.79 -31.23 -3.10
CA SER A 90 12.95 -31.47 -4.28
C SER A 90 12.90 -32.92 -4.76
N PHE A 91 13.88 -33.77 -4.40
CA PHE A 91 13.92 -35.17 -4.86
C PHE A 91 14.24 -36.18 -3.76
N MET A 92 14.92 -35.79 -2.67
CA MET A 92 15.37 -36.78 -1.69
C MET A 92 14.20 -37.46 -0.96
N TYR A 93 13.07 -36.79 -0.76
CA TYR A 93 11.89 -37.43 -0.16
C TYR A 93 11.35 -38.57 -1.03
N ALA A 94 11.28 -38.37 -2.34
CA ALA A 94 10.91 -39.43 -3.26
C ALA A 94 11.94 -40.55 -3.28
N ALA A 95 13.23 -40.21 -3.29
CA ALA A 95 14.30 -41.19 -3.22
C ALA A 95 14.19 -42.05 -1.95
N LEU A 96 14.01 -41.45 -0.78
CA LEU A 96 13.86 -42.17 0.49
C LEU A 96 12.67 -43.13 0.47
N VAL A 97 11.50 -42.67 0.01
CA VAL A 97 10.31 -43.54 -0.08
C VAL A 97 10.50 -44.64 -1.11
N PHE A 98 11.15 -44.34 -2.24
CA PHE A 98 11.45 -45.30 -3.28
C PHE A 98 12.35 -46.43 -2.76
N PHE A 99 13.49 -46.07 -2.15
CA PHE A 99 14.43 -47.05 -1.59
C PHE A 99 13.86 -47.77 -0.37
N TYR A 100 13.08 -47.10 0.48
CA TYR A 100 12.37 -47.75 1.57
C TYR A 100 11.40 -48.83 1.05
N GLY A 101 10.64 -48.52 0.00
CA GLY A 101 9.74 -49.48 -0.65
C GLY A 101 10.47 -50.71 -1.19
N LEU A 102 11.70 -50.55 -1.68
CA LEU A 102 12.56 -51.66 -2.10
C LEU A 102 13.11 -52.45 -0.90
N LEU A 103 13.63 -51.76 0.12
CA LEU A 103 14.33 -52.36 1.26
C LEU A 103 13.40 -53.12 2.21
N ILE A 104 12.22 -52.57 2.52
CA ILE A 104 11.27 -53.16 3.50
C ILE A 104 10.91 -54.61 3.17
N LYS A 105 10.99 -54.98 1.89
CA LYS A 105 10.63 -56.31 1.38
C LYS A 105 11.65 -57.39 1.71
N PHE A 106 12.89 -57.01 2.02
CA PHE A 106 13.92 -57.93 2.51
C PHE A 106 13.82 -58.20 4.02
N PHE A 107 13.05 -57.39 4.74
CA PHE A 107 12.92 -57.51 6.20
C PHE A 107 11.56 -58.07 6.65
N VAL A 108 10.54 -58.04 5.77
CA VAL A 108 9.18 -58.50 6.10
C VAL A 108 8.82 -59.70 5.21
N HIS A 109 8.71 -60.88 5.81
CA HIS A 109 8.32 -62.12 5.15
C HIS A 109 7.10 -62.75 5.85
N PRO A 110 5.98 -63.00 5.15
CA PRO A 110 5.68 -62.61 3.77
C PRO A 110 5.41 -61.10 3.66
N PRO A 111 5.77 -60.44 2.54
CA PRO A 111 5.44 -59.04 2.37
C PRO A 111 3.90 -58.86 2.25
N ASP A 112 3.35 -57.87 2.94
CA ASP A 112 1.93 -57.53 2.77
C ASP A 112 1.71 -56.65 1.53
N LEU A 113 0.54 -56.76 0.90
CA LEU A 113 0.11 -55.90 -0.21
C LEU A 113 0.24 -54.40 0.12
N ILE A 114 0.00 -54.04 1.38
CA ILE A 114 0.12 -52.67 1.88
C ILE A 114 1.55 -52.14 1.72
N HIS A 115 2.57 -52.96 1.98
CA HIS A 115 3.97 -52.57 1.82
C HIS A 115 4.36 -52.37 0.35
N TYR A 116 3.63 -52.98 -0.58
CA TYR A 116 3.82 -52.76 -2.00
C TYR A 116 3.11 -51.49 -2.51
N LEU A 117 1.85 -51.27 -2.12
CA LEU A 117 1.02 -50.18 -2.62
C LEU A 117 1.26 -48.84 -1.91
N SER A 118 1.49 -48.87 -0.59
CA SER A 118 1.58 -47.66 0.24
C SER A 118 2.65 -46.66 -0.24
N PRO A 119 3.88 -47.07 -0.63
CA PRO A 119 4.90 -46.13 -1.09
C PRO A 119 4.53 -45.37 -2.39
N ARG A 120 3.61 -45.88 -3.21
CA ARG A 120 3.24 -45.23 -4.48
C ARG A 120 2.55 -43.88 -4.28
N ILE A 121 1.69 -43.77 -3.27
CA ILE A 121 0.95 -42.53 -2.97
C ILE A 121 1.92 -41.36 -2.67
N PRO A 122 2.85 -41.46 -1.70
CA PRO A 122 3.82 -40.41 -1.44
C PRO A 122 4.77 -40.17 -2.62
N LEU A 123 5.15 -41.18 -3.40
CA LEU A 123 5.95 -40.97 -4.62
C LEU A 123 5.24 -40.05 -5.62
N ILE A 124 3.95 -40.30 -5.87
CA ILE A 124 3.13 -39.45 -6.76
C ILE A 124 2.99 -38.04 -6.16
N MET A 125 2.83 -37.92 -4.85
CA MET A 125 2.82 -36.61 -4.19
C MET A 125 4.16 -35.89 -4.38
N PHE A 126 5.30 -36.52 -4.17
CA PHE A 126 6.59 -35.80 -4.24
C PHE A 126 6.96 -35.27 -5.63
N VAL A 127 6.28 -35.69 -6.69
CA VAL A 127 6.41 -35.10 -8.04
C VAL A 127 6.12 -33.59 -8.05
N PHE A 128 5.32 -33.05 -7.10
CA PHE A 128 5.08 -31.61 -7.03
C PHE A 128 6.20 -30.81 -6.33
N PHE A 129 7.11 -31.46 -5.60
CA PHE A 129 8.12 -30.77 -4.78
C PHE A 129 9.05 -29.86 -5.61
N PRO A 130 9.51 -30.25 -6.82
CA PRO A 130 10.25 -29.35 -7.70
C PRO A 130 9.49 -28.06 -8.07
N PHE A 131 8.16 -28.13 -8.25
CA PHE A 131 7.33 -26.95 -8.53
C PHE A 131 7.20 -26.01 -7.33
N LEU A 132 7.31 -26.55 -6.12
CA LEU A 132 7.20 -25.78 -4.89
C LEU A 132 8.51 -25.07 -4.54
N PHE A 133 9.64 -25.75 -4.71
CA PHE A 133 10.93 -25.29 -4.18
C PHE A 133 11.87 -24.66 -5.22
N LEU A 134 11.71 -24.95 -6.51
CA LEU A 134 12.62 -24.46 -7.54
C LEU A 134 11.96 -23.42 -8.45
N ASP A 135 12.70 -22.36 -8.79
CA ASP A 135 12.20 -21.33 -9.69
C ASP A 135 12.39 -21.77 -11.15
N PHE A 136 11.29 -22.01 -11.86
CA PHE A 136 11.32 -22.44 -13.26
C PHE A 136 12.03 -21.47 -14.22
N ASN A 137 12.10 -20.17 -13.93
CA ASN A 137 12.73 -19.22 -14.84
C ASN A 137 14.25 -19.18 -14.66
N ARG A 138 14.72 -19.30 -13.42
CA ARG A 138 16.14 -19.14 -13.07
C ARG A 138 16.87 -20.48 -12.95
N GLU A 139 16.19 -21.53 -12.50
CA GLU A 139 16.78 -22.80 -12.09
C GLU A 139 16.29 -23.95 -12.99
N ARG A 140 16.15 -23.69 -14.31
CA ARG A 140 15.54 -24.61 -15.29
C ARG A 140 16.14 -26.01 -15.28
N ALA A 141 17.46 -26.13 -15.30
CA ALA A 141 18.14 -27.42 -15.35
C ALA A 141 17.89 -28.23 -14.07
N ALA A 142 18.01 -27.58 -12.91
CA ALA A 142 17.76 -28.20 -11.61
C ALA A 142 16.29 -28.62 -11.47
N PHE A 143 15.36 -27.78 -11.93
CA PHE A 143 13.93 -28.06 -11.96
C PHE A 143 13.60 -29.29 -12.79
N TRP A 144 14.04 -29.32 -14.06
CA TRP A 144 13.76 -30.45 -14.95
C TRP A 144 14.47 -31.71 -14.49
N GLY A 145 15.70 -31.61 -14.00
CA GLY A 145 16.44 -32.74 -13.44
C GLY A 145 15.69 -33.37 -12.26
N ALA A 146 15.29 -32.58 -11.27
CA ALA A 146 14.55 -33.08 -10.12
C ALA A 146 13.16 -33.60 -10.51
N TYR A 147 12.44 -32.92 -11.41
CA TYR A 147 11.12 -33.36 -11.86
C TYR A 147 11.16 -34.68 -12.62
N LEU A 148 12.07 -34.82 -13.59
CA LEU A 148 12.25 -36.06 -14.34
C LEU A 148 12.73 -37.20 -13.45
N LEU A 149 13.58 -36.92 -12.46
CA LEU A 149 14.01 -37.91 -11.47
C LEU A 149 12.83 -38.42 -10.62
N ASN A 150 11.94 -37.53 -10.17
CA ASN A 150 10.73 -37.92 -9.45
C ASN A 150 9.77 -38.76 -10.33
N ILE A 151 9.60 -38.39 -11.61
CA ILE A 151 8.83 -39.20 -12.56
C ILE A 151 9.47 -40.58 -12.72
N ALA A 152 10.80 -40.65 -12.85
CA ALA A 152 11.51 -41.90 -12.98
C ALA A 152 11.28 -42.81 -11.77
N TYR A 153 11.27 -42.28 -10.54
CA TYR A 153 10.93 -43.08 -9.35
C TYR A 153 9.52 -43.68 -9.41
N VAL A 154 8.53 -42.96 -9.95
CA VAL A 154 7.16 -43.48 -10.09
C VAL A 154 7.08 -44.54 -11.19
N VAL A 155 7.67 -44.28 -12.36
CA VAL A 155 7.58 -45.16 -13.54
C VAL A 155 8.42 -46.43 -13.35
N LEU A 156 9.62 -46.31 -12.80
CA LEU A 156 10.54 -47.43 -12.59
C LEU A 156 10.20 -48.24 -11.33
N TYR A 157 9.23 -47.82 -10.52
CA TYR A 157 8.84 -48.54 -9.32
C TYR A 157 8.47 -49.99 -9.63
N ASP A 158 7.58 -50.25 -10.59
CA ASP A 158 7.13 -51.61 -10.89
C ASP A 158 8.22 -52.46 -11.56
N PRO A 159 8.90 -51.98 -12.63
CA PRO A 159 9.97 -52.73 -13.27
C PRO A 159 11.12 -53.10 -12.34
N LEU A 160 11.49 -52.21 -11.40
CA LEU A 160 12.57 -52.50 -10.46
C LEU A 160 12.15 -53.54 -9.41
N HIS A 161 10.87 -53.55 -9.02
CA HIS A 161 10.37 -54.59 -8.12
C HIS A 161 10.29 -55.97 -8.80
N THR A 162 9.86 -56.02 -10.06
CA THR A 162 9.83 -57.28 -10.82
C THR A 162 11.24 -57.79 -11.11
N LEU A 163 12.20 -56.90 -11.41
CA LEU A 163 13.61 -57.25 -11.60
C LEU A 163 14.23 -57.88 -10.35
N LEU A 164 13.82 -57.43 -9.16
CA LEU A 164 14.26 -58.00 -7.88
C LEU A 164 13.57 -59.33 -7.54
N GLY A 165 12.82 -59.93 -8.47
CA GLY A 165 12.15 -61.22 -8.30
C GLY A 165 10.85 -61.14 -7.50
N ILE A 166 10.38 -59.94 -7.18
CA ILE A 166 9.17 -59.71 -6.39
C ILE A 166 8.04 -59.34 -7.35
N ASP A 167 7.55 -60.36 -8.07
CA ASP A 167 6.32 -60.23 -8.84
C ASP A 167 5.10 -60.35 -7.92
N MET A 168 4.04 -59.62 -8.23
CA MET A 168 2.77 -59.63 -7.48
C MET A 168 2.15 -61.03 -7.40
N ALA A 169 2.51 -61.93 -8.33
CA ALA A 169 2.13 -63.34 -8.30
C ALA A 169 2.52 -64.06 -6.99
N HIS A 170 3.58 -63.62 -6.30
CA HIS A 170 3.99 -64.18 -5.00
C HIS A 170 3.01 -63.87 -3.86
N PHE A 171 2.13 -62.87 -3.99
CA PHE A 171 1.16 -62.50 -2.95
C PHE A 171 -0.16 -63.26 -3.06
N GLY A 172 -0.28 -64.25 -3.95
CA GLY A 172 -1.50 -65.05 -4.14
C GLY A 172 -2.69 -64.26 -4.71
N LEU A 173 -2.54 -62.95 -4.90
CA LEU A 173 -3.50 -62.09 -5.53
C LEU A 173 -3.25 -62.10 -7.04
N TYR A 174 -3.84 -63.05 -7.74
CA TYR A 174 -4.07 -62.95 -9.19
C TYR A 174 -5.05 -61.81 -9.45
N LEU A 175 -4.63 -60.57 -9.20
CA LEU A 175 -5.31 -59.37 -9.65
C LEU A 175 -5.16 -59.38 -11.18
N LYS A 176 -6.15 -59.98 -11.85
CA LYS A 176 -6.34 -60.00 -13.31
C LYS A 176 -6.16 -58.61 -13.95
N ASN A 177 -6.24 -57.56 -13.15
CA ASN A 177 -6.16 -56.16 -13.52
C ASN A 177 -4.96 -55.41 -12.88
N TYR A 178 -3.84 -56.06 -12.57
CA TYR A 178 -2.66 -55.38 -11.99
C TYR A 178 -2.19 -54.16 -12.82
N GLY A 179 -2.20 -54.27 -14.16
CA GLY A 179 -1.88 -53.16 -15.06
C GLY A 179 -2.76 -51.92 -14.84
N VAL A 180 -3.98 -52.08 -14.32
CA VAL A 180 -4.87 -50.96 -13.99
C VAL A 180 -4.29 -50.11 -12.85
N MET A 181 -3.55 -50.69 -11.90
CA MET A 181 -2.91 -49.90 -10.83
C MET A 181 -1.78 -49.03 -11.37
N THR A 182 -0.94 -49.58 -12.25
CA THR A 182 0.12 -48.80 -12.92
C THR A 182 -0.48 -47.73 -13.83
N GLN A 183 -1.53 -48.05 -14.58
CA GLN A 183 -2.30 -47.09 -15.37
C GLN A 183 -2.89 -45.97 -14.50
N ASN A 184 -3.46 -46.30 -13.34
CA ASN A 184 -3.98 -45.32 -12.40
C ASN A 184 -2.86 -44.41 -11.87
N SER A 185 -1.70 -44.96 -11.48
CA SER A 185 -0.55 -44.17 -11.03
C SER A 185 -0.08 -43.18 -12.11
N ILE A 186 0.02 -43.61 -13.37
CA ILE A 186 0.37 -42.74 -14.51
C ILE A 186 -0.71 -41.68 -14.74
N THR A 187 -1.99 -42.06 -14.66
CA THR A 187 -3.10 -41.13 -14.83
C THR A 187 -3.10 -40.06 -13.73
N PHE A 188 -2.86 -40.43 -12.47
CA PHE A 188 -2.71 -39.47 -11.38
C PHE A 188 -1.49 -38.56 -11.57
N LEU A 189 -0.36 -39.11 -12.03
CA LEU A 189 0.85 -38.35 -12.32
C LEU A 189 0.57 -37.25 -13.36
N ILE A 190 -0.12 -37.58 -14.45
CA ILE A 190 -0.49 -36.63 -15.50
C ILE A 190 -1.46 -35.57 -14.95
N ASN A 191 -2.52 -35.99 -14.25
CA ASN A 191 -3.52 -35.08 -13.69
C ASN A 191 -2.92 -34.10 -12.69
N ILE A 192 -2.07 -34.58 -11.77
CA ILE A 192 -1.41 -33.73 -10.77
C ILE A 192 -0.42 -32.79 -11.46
N SER A 193 0.39 -33.29 -12.40
CA SER A 193 1.35 -32.46 -13.13
C SER A 193 0.66 -31.35 -13.92
N MET A 194 -0.42 -31.67 -14.63
CA MET A 194 -1.20 -30.70 -15.40
C MET A 194 -1.88 -29.67 -14.49
N SER A 195 -2.49 -30.12 -13.39
CA SER A 195 -3.14 -29.25 -12.41
C SER A 195 -2.16 -28.27 -11.78
N PHE A 196 -0.97 -28.74 -11.38
CA PHE A 196 0.06 -27.87 -10.82
C PHE A 196 0.65 -26.91 -11.87
N ALA A 197 0.86 -27.37 -13.11
CA ALA A 197 1.30 -26.49 -14.19
C ALA A 197 0.28 -25.37 -14.43
N PHE A 198 -1.02 -25.69 -14.44
CA PHE A 198 -2.11 -24.72 -14.53
C PHE A 198 -2.11 -23.75 -13.34
N LEU A 199 -2.01 -24.26 -12.11
CA LEU A 199 -1.98 -23.44 -10.90
C LEU A 199 -0.78 -22.48 -10.88
N LEU A 200 0.39 -22.95 -11.33
CA LEU A 200 1.60 -22.13 -11.42
C LEU A 200 1.43 -21.00 -12.44
N GLU A 201 0.86 -21.29 -13.61
CA GLU A 201 0.58 -20.28 -14.63
C GLU A 201 -0.45 -19.25 -14.14
N LEU A 202 -1.52 -19.71 -13.48
CA LEU A 202 -2.52 -18.85 -12.87
C LEU A 202 -1.89 -17.94 -11.79
N ASN A 203 -1.05 -18.49 -10.91
CA ASN A 203 -0.34 -17.71 -9.89
C ASN A 203 0.56 -16.64 -10.53
N ARG A 204 1.31 -16.99 -11.58
CA ARG A 204 2.14 -16.03 -12.34
C ARG A 204 1.30 -14.90 -12.92
N ARG A 205 0.12 -15.19 -13.45
CA ARG A 205 -0.81 -14.17 -13.97
C ARG A 205 -1.26 -13.22 -12.85
N TYR A 206 -1.61 -13.74 -11.69
CA TYR A 206 -1.95 -12.92 -10.52
C TYR A 206 -0.79 -12.03 -10.07
N GLU A 207 0.43 -12.57 -9.97
CA GLU A 207 1.61 -11.78 -9.60
C GLU A 207 1.91 -10.66 -10.61
N ARG A 208 1.70 -10.89 -11.91
CA ARG A 208 1.83 -9.83 -12.94
C ARG A 208 0.76 -8.75 -12.77
N ARG A 209 -0.49 -9.13 -12.49
CA ARG A 209 -1.60 -8.19 -12.24
C ARG A 209 -1.32 -7.32 -11.01
N ILE A 210 -0.94 -7.94 -9.89
CA ILE A 210 -0.60 -7.23 -8.64
C ILE A 210 0.53 -6.23 -8.88
N ARG A 211 1.60 -6.62 -9.59
CA ARG A 211 2.69 -5.71 -9.95
C ARG A 211 2.21 -4.52 -10.80
N LYS A 212 1.36 -4.76 -11.80
CA LYS A 212 0.78 -3.68 -12.63
C LYS A 212 -0.09 -2.74 -11.79
N LEU A 213 -0.94 -3.28 -10.92
CA LEU A 213 -1.78 -2.47 -10.02
C LEU A 213 -0.93 -1.64 -9.06
N ASN A 214 0.06 -2.24 -8.41
CA ASN A 214 0.97 -1.51 -7.51
C ASN A 214 1.72 -0.38 -8.23
N LYS A 215 2.16 -0.60 -9.49
CA LYS A 215 2.77 0.47 -10.31
C LYS A 215 1.78 1.60 -10.62
N LYS A 216 0.53 1.27 -10.96
CA LYS A 216 -0.53 2.28 -11.17
C LYS A 216 -0.85 3.05 -9.89
N LEU A 217 -0.95 2.36 -8.76
CA LEU A 217 -1.20 2.96 -7.44
C LEU A 217 -0.09 3.96 -7.09
N ARG A 218 1.18 3.56 -7.23
CA ARG A 218 2.32 4.47 -7.00
C ARG A 218 2.27 5.72 -7.87
N LYS A 219 1.94 5.57 -9.16
CA LYS A 219 1.77 6.71 -10.07
C LYS A 219 0.62 7.64 -9.65
N LYS A 220 -0.51 7.09 -9.21
CA LYS A 220 -1.64 7.88 -8.72
C LYS A 220 -1.27 8.63 -7.43
N ASN A 221 -0.62 7.97 -6.48
CA ASN A 221 -0.17 8.61 -5.24
C ASN A 221 0.81 9.76 -5.51
N ALA A 222 1.76 9.57 -6.42
CA ALA A 222 2.68 10.64 -6.82
C ALA A 222 1.92 11.84 -7.42
N ARG A 223 0.92 11.60 -8.28
CA ARG A 223 0.07 12.68 -8.83
C ARG A 223 -0.72 13.41 -7.76
N ILE A 224 -1.32 12.68 -6.81
CA ILE A 224 -2.06 13.28 -5.69
C ILE A 224 -1.13 14.17 -4.85
N PHE A 225 0.10 13.71 -4.60
CA PHE A 225 1.08 14.51 -3.87
C PHE A 225 1.41 15.82 -4.59
N THR A 226 1.69 15.77 -5.89
CA THR A 226 1.92 16.97 -6.70
C THR A 226 0.69 17.88 -6.75
N GLN A 227 -0.51 17.33 -6.90
CA GLN A 227 -1.76 18.11 -6.90
C GLN A 227 -1.99 18.80 -5.55
N ASN A 228 -1.71 18.12 -4.44
CA ASN A 228 -1.80 18.72 -3.11
C ASN A 228 -0.78 19.86 -2.94
N GLU A 229 0.44 19.70 -3.42
CA GLU A 229 1.46 20.74 -3.39
C GLU A 229 1.01 21.98 -4.19
N THR A 230 0.51 21.79 -5.42
CA THR A 230 -0.06 22.88 -6.22
C THR A 230 -1.25 23.55 -5.52
N LEU A 231 -2.16 22.79 -4.92
CA LEU A 231 -3.30 23.34 -4.19
C LEU A 231 -2.86 24.16 -2.97
N THR A 232 -1.83 23.72 -2.25
CA THR A 232 -1.27 24.48 -1.13
C THR A 232 -0.68 25.81 -1.60
N LEU A 233 0.10 25.80 -2.69
CA LEU A 233 0.68 27.03 -3.27
C LEU A 233 -0.42 28.00 -3.74
N GLN A 234 -1.44 27.49 -4.45
CA GLN A 234 -2.57 28.32 -4.89
C GLN A 234 -3.34 28.90 -3.71
N LYS A 235 -3.50 28.14 -2.61
CA LYS A 235 -4.13 28.63 -1.39
C LYS A 235 -3.32 29.77 -0.77
N GLU A 236 -1.99 29.63 -0.70
CA GLU A 236 -1.11 30.68 -0.18
C GLU A 236 -1.17 31.95 -1.04
N GLU A 237 -1.19 31.81 -2.37
CA GLU A 237 -1.34 32.93 -3.30
C GLU A 237 -2.69 33.64 -3.13
N ILE A 238 -3.78 32.89 -3.00
CA ILE A 238 -5.13 33.45 -2.74
C ILE A 238 -5.14 34.20 -1.40
N LEU A 239 -4.52 33.66 -0.35
CA LEU A 239 -4.45 34.33 0.95
C LEU A 239 -3.64 35.64 0.86
N ALA A 240 -2.51 35.63 0.16
CA ALA A 240 -1.71 36.83 -0.05
C ALA A 240 -2.49 37.90 -0.82
N LEU A 241 -3.20 37.51 -1.89
CA LEU A 241 -4.04 38.40 -2.67
C LEU A 241 -5.20 38.96 -1.83
N ASN A 242 -5.84 38.13 -1.01
CA ASN A 242 -6.94 38.57 -0.16
C ASN A 242 -6.47 39.61 0.86
N ASN A 243 -5.35 39.35 1.55
CA ASN A 243 -4.77 40.31 2.49
C ASN A 243 -4.41 41.64 1.80
N HIS A 244 -3.89 41.59 0.57
CA HIS A 244 -3.59 42.79 -0.20
C HIS A 244 -4.86 43.57 -0.59
N LEU A 245 -5.91 42.86 -1.01
CA LEU A 245 -7.20 43.47 -1.33
C LEU A 245 -7.85 44.10 -0.09
N GLU A 246 -7.80 43.42 1.06
CA GLU A 246 -8.30 43.96 2.33
C GLU A 246 -7.58 45.25 2.71
N ALA A 247 -6.24 45.28 2.61
CA ALA A 247 -5.45 46.49 2.87
C ALA A 247 -5.81 47.65 1.91
N MET A 248 -6.00 47.37 0.61
CA MET A 248 -6.44 48.40 -0.35
C MET A 248 -7.86 48.90 -0.08
N VAL A 249 -8.76 48.01 0.33
CA VAL A 249 -10.13 48.37 0.70
C VAL A 249 -10.12 49.25 1.94
N GLU A 250 -9.34 48.90 2.96
CA GLU A 250 -9.19 49.69 4.19
C GLU A 250 -8.64 51.08 3.88
N GLU A 251 -7.55 51.18 3.10
CA GLU A 251 -6.96 52.46 2.68
C GLU A 251 -7.98 53.34 1.95
N ARG A 252 -8.72 52.77 0.99
CA ARG A 252 -9.74 53.53 0.24
C ARG A 252 -10.93 53.92 1.10
N THR A 253 -11.34 53.05 2.02
CA THR A 253 -12.45 53.31 2.94
C THR A 253 -12.07 54.44 3.89
N GLN A 254 -10.84 54.45 4.38
CA GLN A 254 -10.31 55.54 5.21
C GLN A 254 -10.29 56.86 4.43
N LYS A 255 -9.70 56.90 3.23
CA LYS A 255 -9.69 58.10 2.38
C LYS A 255 -11.10 58.62 2.05
N LEU A 256 -12.04 57.71 1.78
CA LEU A 256 -13.44 58.09 1.53
C LEU A 256 -14.11 58.65 2.79
N SER A 257 -13.84 58.07 3.95
CA SER A 257 -14.35 58.56 5.23
C SER A 257 -13.85 59.97 5.52
N GLU A 258 -12.55 60.22 5.33
CA GLU A 258 -11.93 61.55 5.45
C GLU A 258 -12.57 62.56 4.50
N ARG A 259 -12.72 62.21 3.21
CA ARG A 259 -13.39 63.08 2.22
C ARG A 259 -14.86 63.34 2.54
N ASN A 260 -15.60 62.33 3.02
CA ASN A 260 -16.98 62.51 3.44
C ASN A 260 -17.10 63.46 4.63
N GLN A 261 -16.18 63.35 5.60
CA GLN A 261 -16.13 64.26 6.74
C GLN A 261 -15.87 65.70 6.28
N GLN A 262 -14.90 65.91 5.39
CA GLN A 262 -14.62 67.22 4.78
C GLN A 262 -15.85 67.82 4.07
N LEU A 263 -16.56 67.01 3.27
CA LEU A 263 -17.78 67.46 2.60
C LEU A 263 -18.89 67.83 3.60
N ALA A 264 -19.03 67.07 4.68
CA ALA A 264 -19.99 67.38 5.74
C ALA A 264 -19.65 68.70 6.43
N ASP A 265 -18.38 68.93 6.74
CA ASP A 265 -17.91 70.17 7.35
C ASP A 265 -18.12 71.36 6.40
N TYR A 266 -17.79 71.22 5.12
CA TYR A 266 -18.04 72.25 4.11
C TYR A 266 -19.53 72.59 3.98
N ALA A 267 -20.41 71.57 3.94
CA ALA A 267 -21.85 71.77 3.90
C ALA A 267 -22.37 72.49 5.16
N PHE A 268 -21.83 72.17 6.33
CA PHE A 268 -22.15 72.85 7.59
C PHE A 268 -21.77 74.34 7.55
N TRP A 269 -20.52 74.64 7.14
CA TRP A 269 -20.03 76.02 7.02
C TRP A 269 -20.86 76.83 6.01
N ASN A 270 -21.17 76.25 4.86
CA ASN A 270 -21.99 76.89 3.84
C ASN A 270 -23.42 77.20 4.36
N ALA A 271 -24.09 76.21 4.95
CA ALA A 271 -25.47 76.35 5.40
C ALA A 271 -25.64 77.29 6.61
N HIS A 272 -24.69 77.33 7.55
CA HIS A 272 -24.85 78.06 8.81
C HIS A 272 -24.03 79.34 8.91
N LYS A 273 -22.81 79.34 8.37
CA LYS A 273 -21.85 80.42 8.60
C LYS A 273 -21.79 81.41 7.44
N LEU A 274 -21.98 80.94 6.20
CA LEU A 274 -22.12 81.79 5.02
C LEU A 274 -23.54 82.34 4.87
N ARG A 275 -24.56 81.51 5.07
CA ARG A 275 -25.95 81.91 4.85
C ARG A 275 -26.42 83.04 5.77
N ALA A 276 -25.99 83.04 7.03
CA ALA A 276 -26.38 84.05 8.02
C ALA A 276 -25.98 85.49 7.61
N PRO A 277 -24.69 85.80 7.36
CA PRO A 277 -24.30 87.13 6.91
C PRO A 277 -24.85 87.50 5.54
N VAL A 278 -25.00 86.55 4.61
CA VAL A 278 -25.61 86.83 3.28
C VAL A 278 -27.08 87.24 3.42
N ALA A 279 -27.86 86.52 4.24
CA ALA A 279 -29.24 86.88 4.53
C ALA A 279 -29.34 88.23 5.24
N SER A 280 -28.42 88.53 6.17
CA SER A 280 -28.33 89.83 6.82
C SER A 280 -27.99 90.97 5.84
N ILE A 281 -27.07 90.74 4.90
CA ILE A 281 -26.74 91.72 3.83
C ILE A 281 -27.95 91.99 2.95
N LEU A 282 -28.64 90.93 2.48
CA LEU A 282 -29.84 91.06 1.66
C LEU A 282 -30.95 91.81 2.40
N GLY A 283 -31.20 91.47 3.66
CA GLY A 283 -32.20 92.14 4.47
C GLY A 283 -31.86 93.61 4.74
N LEU A 284 -30.60 93.94 5.04
CA LEU A 284 -30.15 95.33 5.20
C LEU A 284 -30.30 96.11 3.89
N PHE A 285 -29.98 95.49 2.75
CA PHE A 285 -30.15 96.10 1.44
C PHE A 285 -31.62 96.37 1.10
N GLU A 286 -32.52 95.42 1.37
CA GLU A 286 -33.98 95.61 1.23
C GLU A 286 -34.49 96.77 2.10
N VAL A 287 -34.06 96.86 3.36
CA VAL A 287 -34.42 97.97 4.25
C VAL A 287 -33.90 99.31 3.71
N MET A 288 -32.67 99.34 3.18
CA MET A 288 -32.11 100.54 2.56
C MET A 288 -32.93 101.00 1.35
N GLN A 289 -33.42 100.09 0.52
CA GLN A 289 -34.29 100.42 -0.62
C GLN A 289 -35.67 100.94 -0.20
N LEU A 290 -36.25 100.38 0.87
CA LEU A 290 -37.57 100.81 1.36
C LEU A 290 -37.54 102.19 2.03
N GLU A 291 -36.42 102.57 2.64
CA GLU A 291 -36.27 103.82 3.40
C GLU A 291 -35.62 104.96 2.58
N GLU A 292 -35.28 104.74 1.31
CA GLU A 292 -34.59 105.69 0.41
C GLU A 292 -35.32 107.05 0.24
N ASN A 293 -36.62 107.10 0.55
CA ASN A 293 -37.47 108.29 0.43
C ASN A 293 -37.95 108.89 1.76
N ARG A 294 -37.44 108.43 2.92
CA ARG A 294 -37.84 108.98 4.24
C ARG A 294 -36.88 110.06 4.75
N VAL A 295 -37.41 111.26 4.98
CA VAL A 295 -36.67 112.39 5.56
C VAL A 295 -36.35 112.10 7.03
N GLY A 296 -35.06 112.07 7.39
CA GLY A 296 -34.56 111.92 8.77
C GLY A 296 -34.07 110.52 9.17
N TYR A 297 -33.92 109.59 8.21
CA TYR A 297 -33.44 108.24 8.51
C TYR A 297 -31.91 108.19 8.66
N PRO A 298 -31.33 107.52 9.69
CA PRO A 298 -29.89 107.43 9.89
C PRO A 298 -29.24 106.43 8.92
N GLN A 299 -29.07 106.86 7.68
CA GLN A 299 -28.46 106.09 6.58
C GLN A 299 -27.04 105.60 6.93
N ASP A 300 -26.29 106.41 7.68
CA ASP A 300 -24.95 106.08 8.16
C ASP A 300 -24.93 104.82 9.05
N THR A 301 -25.98 104.61 9.85
CA THR A 301 -26.08 103.46 10.76
C THR A 301 -26.35 102.16 9.99
N LEU A 302 -27.19 102.20 8.96
CA LEU A 302 -27.43 101.05 8.07
C LEU A 302 -26.18 100.70 7.27
N MET A 303 -25.48 101.70 6.73
CA MET A 303 -24.21 101.50 6.04
C MET A 303 -23.13 100.92 6.95
N LEU A 304 -23.07 101.36 8.21
CA LEU A 304 -22.16 100.81 9.20
C LEU A 304 -22.48 99.34 9.52
N HIS A 305 -23.76 98.99 9.67
CA HIS A 305 -24.18 97.60 9.88
C HIS A 305 -23.87 96.72 8.67
N LEU A 306 -24.16 97.20 7.45
CA LEU A 306 -23.84 96.50 6.21
C LEU A 306 -22.33 96.25 6.09
N PHE A 307 -21.51 97.28 6.34
CA PHE A 307 -20.06 97.16 6.34
C PHE A 307 -19.57 96.13 7.35
N ASN A 308 -20.12 96.11 8.56
CA ASN A 308 -19.78 95.13 9.59
C ASN A 308 -20.20 93.71 9.20
N THR A 309 -21.36 93.52 8.56
CA THR A 309 -21.82 92.20 8.08
C THR A 309 -20.98 91.69 6.91
N VAL A 310 -20.60 92.57 5.97
CA VAL A 310 -19.67 92.24 4.87
C VAL A 310 -18.29 91.87 5.42
N LYS A 311 -17.80 92.58 6.44
CA LYS A 311 -16.53 92.26 7.10
C LYS A 311 -16.59 90.91 7.83
N ALA A 312 -17.71 90.60 8.46
CA ALA A 312 -17.93 89.28 9.09
C ALA A 312 -18.00 88.16 8.03
N LEU A 313 -18.61 88.41 6.87
CA LEU A 313 -18.62 87.48 5.74
C LEU A 313 -17.20 87.22 5.20
N ASP A 314 -16.40 88.27 5.01
CA ASP A 314 -15.01 88.15 4.54
C ASP A 314 -14.16 87.31 5.51
N GLN A 315 -14.37 87.47 6.83
CA GLN A 315 -13.71 86.63 7.83
C GLN A 315 -14.11 85.15 7.73
N VAL A 316 -15.40 84.86 7.51
CA VAL A 316 -15.90 83.49 7.33
C VAL A 316 -15.32 82.87 6.05
N ILE A 317 -15.24 83.63 4.95
CA ILE A 317 -14.66 83.16 3.67
C ILE A 317 -13.16 82.86 3.82
N LYS A 318 -12.39 83.76 4.44
CA LYS A 318 -10.96 83.55 4.71
C LYS A 318 -10.71 82.31 5.57
N HIS A 319 -11.53 82.11 6.60
CA HIS A 319 -11.40 80.93 7.46
C HIS A 319 -11.69 79.63 6.69
N MET A 320 -12.66 79.63 5.75
CA MET A 320 -12.92 78.50 4.86
C MET A 320 -11.79 78.24 3.87
N GLN A 321 -11.13 79.28 3.34
CA GLN A 321 -9.99 79.12 2.43
C GLN A 321 -8.79 78.47 3.14
N VAL A 322 -8.49 78.88 4.37
CA VAL A 322 -7.41 78.27 5.17
C VAL A 322 -7.68 76.79 5.45
N LEU A 323 -8.91 76.43 5.80
CA LEU A 323 -9.30 75.03 6.01
C LEU A 323 -9.17 74.17 4.73
N VAL A 324 -9.24 74.77 3.55
CA VAL A 324 -9.07 74.06 2.26
C VAL A 324 -7.59 73.97 1.85
N GLU A 325 -6.77 74.97 2.19
CA GLU A 325 -5.33 75.03 1.84
C GLU A 325 -4.43 74.24 2.80
N GLU A 326 -4.77 74.13 4.09
CA GLU A 326 -3.97 73.36 5.07
C GLU A 326 -4.03 71.84 4.84
N GLU A 327 -4.94 71.34 3.99
CA GLU A 327 -5.16 69.91 3.75
C GLU A 327 -5.04 69.47 2.27
N SER A 328 -4.54 70.35 1.38
CA SER A 328 -4.19 70.06 -0.02
C SER A 328 -2.69 69.89 -0.22
#